data_AF-A0A0D8BSJ0-F1
#
_entry.id   AF-A0A0D8BSJ0-F1
#
_cell.length_a   1.000
_cell.length_b   1.000
_cell.length_c   1.000
_cell.angle_alpha   90.00
_cell.angle_beta   90.00
_cell.angle_gamma   90.00
#
_symmetry.space_group_name_H-M   'P 1'
#
loop_
_entity.id
_entity.type
_entity.pdbx_description
1 polymer ?
#
loop_
_entity_poly.entity_id
_entity_poly.type
_entity_poly.pdbx_seq_one_letter_code
_entity_poly.pdbx_strand_id
1 'polypeptide(L)'
;MVLREIQKETRIALNKTIQLCWEYQGFSADYKQIHGQYPKPKDILGYTSMHGYAYNRLKNEFSKIASANLAQTIKRAVDKWNSDLKEILRGDRSIPSFRKDCPIDIVKQSMKIQKCNDGYVLSLGLINREYKNELGRKNGVFDVLIKANDKTQQTILERIINGDYTYTASQIINHKNKWFINLTYQFEAKEAALDPNNVMGVVSRPIIFSPKSPV
;
A
#
# COMPACT_ATOMS: atom_id res chain seq x y z
N MET A 1 -12.41 -13.54 -11.81
CA MET A 1 -11.65 -14.01 -10.63
C MET A 1 -11.62 -12.89 -9.61
N VAL A 2 -12.04 -13.15 -8.36
CA VAL A 2 -12.26 -12.14 -7.29
C VAL A 2 -11.08 -11.17 -7.11
N LEU A 3 -9.84 -11.67 -7.04
CA LEU A 3 -8.65 -10.82 -6.88
C LEU A 3 -8.46 -9.81 -8.02
N ARG A 4 -8.82 -10.16 -9.26
CA ARG A 4 -8.73 -9.22 -10.40
C ARG A 4 -9.77 -8.09 -10.29
N GLU A 5 -10.96 -8.39 -9.79
CA GLU A 5 -12.00 -7.39 -9.54
C GLU A 5 -11.58 -6.43 -8.43
N ILE A 6 -11.04 -6.96 -7.33
CA ILE A 6 -10.53 -6.14 -6.22
C ILE A 6 -9.33 -5.30 -6.67
N GLN A 7 -8.42 -5.85 -7.47
CA GLN A 7 -7.29 -5.09 -8.03
C GLN A 7 -7.77 -3.94 -8.93
N LYS A 8 -8.81 -4.19 -9.75
CA LYS A 8 -9.44 -3.17 -10.57
C LYS A 8 -10.03 -2.04 -9.72
N GLU A 9 -10.79 -2.36 -8.67
CA GLU A 9 -11.33 -1.37 -7.75
C GLU A 9 -10.23 -0.61 -7.01
N THR A 10 -9.20 -1.31 -6.54
CA THR A 10 -8.03 -0.71 -5.88
C THR A 10 -7.41 0.36 -6.77
N ARG A 11 -7.15 0.05 -8.05
CA ARG A 11 -6.62 1.03 -9.01
C ARG A 11 -7.52 2.25 -9.18
N ILE A 12 -8.84 2.02 -9.30
CA ILE A 12 -9.80 3.11 -9.50
C ILE A 12 -9.83 4.00 -8.25
N ALA A 13 -9.86 3.41 -7.05
CA ALA A 13 -9.83 4.13 -5.78
C ALA A 13 -8.56 4.98 -5.65
N LEU A 14 -7.39 4.41 -5.97
CA LEU A 14 -6.12 5.14 -5.94
C LEU A 14 -6.15 6.35 -6.86
N ASN A 15 -6.52 6.16 -8.14
CA ASN A 15 -6.51 7.24 -9.12
C ASN A 15 -7.57 8.31 -8.82
N LYS A 16 -8.78 7.93 -8.39
CA LYS A 16 -9.80 8.89 -7.94
C LYS A 16 -9.34 9.66 -6.70
N THR A 17 -8.62 9.03 -5.79
CA THR A 17 -8.06 9.73 -4.62
C THR A 17 -7.01 10.76 -5.04
N ILE A 18 -6.12 10.44 -5.99
CA ILE A 18 -5.18 11.42 -6.54
C ILE A 18 -5.92 12.59 -7.19
N GLN A 19 -6.98 12.32 -7.96
CA GLN A 19 -7.79 13.36 -8.57
C GLN A 19 -8.37 14.31 -7.51
N LEU A 20 -8.98 13.79 -6.44
CA LEU A 20 -9.50 14.62 -5.34
C LEU A 20 -8.41 15.47 -4.67
N CYS A 21 -7.19 14.91 -4.52
CA CYS A 21 -6.05 15.64 -3.97
C CYS A 21 -5.60 16.78 -4.90
N TRP A 22 -5.55 16.52 -6.20
CA TRP A 22 -5.20 17.52 -7.21
C TRP A 22 -6.24 18.65 -7.30
N GLU A 23 -7.53 18.31 -7.33
CA GLU A 23 -8.64 19.27 -7.35
C GLU A 23 -8.59 20.19 -6.11
N TYR A 24 -8.40 19.61 -4.92
CA TYR A 24 -8.27 20.41 -3.70
C TYR A 24 -7.01 21.28 -3.69
N GLN A 25 -5.90 20.79 -4.24
CA GLN A 25 -4.68 21.59 -4.36
C GLN A 25 -4.85 22.80 -5.29
N GLY A 26 -5.54 22.63 -6.42
CA GLY A 26 -5.88 23.72 -7.32
C GLY A 26 -6.74 24.77 -6.61
N PHE A 27 -7.84 24.33 -6.01
CA PHE A 27 -8.71 25.20 -5.20
C PHE A 27 -7.94 25.94 -4.09
N SER A 28 -7.06 25.23 -3.38
CA SER A 28 -6.26 25.78 -2.28
C SER A 28 -5.29 26.87 -2.78
N ALA A 29 -4.73 26.70 -3.97
CA ALA A 29 -3.88 27.70 -4.60
C ALA A 29 -4.67 28.97 -4.98
N ASP A 30 -5.84 28.81 -5.61
CA ASP A 30 -6.70 29.92 -6.00
C ASP A 30 -7.24 30.68 -4.78
N TYR A 31 -7.67 29.95 -3.75
CA TYR A 31 -8.13 30.52 -2.50
C TYR A 31 -7.06 31.40 -1.85
N LYS A 32 -5.79 30.96 -1.87
CA LYS A 32 -4.68 31.76 -1.35
C LYS A 32 -4.45 33.04 -2.13
N GLN A 33 -4.63 33.04 -3.46
CA GLN A 33 -4.48 34.25 -4.26
C GLN A 33 -5.53 35.30 -3.89
N ILE A 34 -6.75 34.87 -3.58
CA ILE A 34 -7.88 35.76 -3.26
C ILE A 34 -7.83 36.21 -1.79
N HIS A 35 -7.53 35.30 -0.86
CA HIS A 35 -7.67 35.54 0.58
C HIS A 35 -6.34 35.72 1.33
N GLY A 36 -5.20 35.63 0.65
CA GLY A 36 -3.86 35.78 1.22
C GLY A 36 -3.38 34.61 2.09
N GLN A 37 -4.25 33.63 2.39
CA GLN A 37 -3.94 32.46 3.22
C GLN A 37 -4.48 31.18 2.60
N TYR A 38 -3.82 30.04 2.86
CA TYR A 38 -4.35 28.74 2.44
C TYR A 38 -5.60 28.37 3.26
N PRO A 39 -6.60 27.74 2.63
CA PRO A 39 -7.78 27.28 3.35
C PRO A 39 -7.43 26.11 4.27
N LYS A 40 -8.10 26.05 5.43
CA LYS A 40 -8.03 24.87 6.29
C LYS A 40 -8.96 23.79 5.73
N PRO A 41 -8.50 22.54 5.54
CA PRO A 41 -9.35 21.46 5.03
C PRO A 41 -10.64 21.28 5.82
N LYS A 42 -10.60 21.45 7.15
CA LYS A 42 -11.77 21.32 8.02
C LYS A 42 -12.89 22.31 7.67
N ASP A 43 -12.54 23.53 7.32
CA ASP A 43 -13.50 24.61 7.11
C ASP A 43 -14.16 24.50 5.72
N ILE A 44 -13.44 23.97 4.74
CA ILE A 44 -13.93 23.82 3.36
C ILE A 44 -14.57 22.45 3.12
N LEU A 45 -13.92 21.38 3.58
CA LEU A 45 -14.31 20.01 3.28
C LEU A 45 -15.10 19.35 4.42
N GLY A 46 -15.11 19.94 5.61
CA GLY A 46 -15.68 19.31 6.82
C GLY A 46 -14.81 18.20 7.42
N TYR A 47 -13.60 17.98 6.89
CA TYR A 47 -12.67 16.94 7.35
C TYR A 47 -11.28 17.52 7.59
N THR A 48 -10.60 17.04 8.64
CA THR A 48 -9.25 17.48 8.99
C THR A 48 -8.19 17.05 7.97
N SER A 49 -8.45 15.99 7.19
CA SER A 49 -7.51 15.45 6.23
C SER A 49 -8.16 15.03 4.92
N MET A 50 -7.37 15.07 3.83
CA MET A 50 -7.78 14.54 2.53
C MET A 50 -8.11 13.05 2.57
N HIS A 51 -7.47 12.29 3.47
CA HIS A 51 -7.79 10.87 3.66
C HIS A 51 -9.23 10.66 4.14
N GLY A 52 -9.65 11.38 5.18
CA GLY A 52 -11.02 11.28 5.71
C GLY A 52 -12.06 11.76 4.70
N TYR A 53 -11.78 12.89 4.05
CA TYR A 53 -12.64 13.43 2.99
C TYR A 53 -12.80 12.44 1.82
N ALA A 54 -11.68 11.97 1.25
CA ALA A 54 -11.68 11.05 0.12
C ALA A 54 -12.37 9.73 0.46
N TYR A 55 -12.13 9.16 1.65
CA TYR A 55 -12.83 7.96 2.09
C TYR A 55 -14.35 8.18 2.17
N ASN A 56 -14.80 9.28 2.76
CA ASN A 56 -16.24 9.55 2.84
C ASN A 56 -16.89 9.72 1.46
N ARG A 57 -16.19 10.36 0.52
CA ARG A 57 -16.65 10.58 -0.86
C ARG A 57 -16.72 9.28 -1.66
N LEU A 58 -15.76 8.38 -1.46
CA LEU A 58 -15.55 7.21 -2.31
C LEU A 58 -16.17 5.92 -1.75
N LYS A 59 -16.39 5.79 -0.43
CA LYS A 59 -16.79 4.52 0.21
C LYS A 59 -18.03 3.86 -0.39
N ASN A 60 -18.97 4.64 -0.92
CA ASN A 60 -20.22 4.13 -1.51
C ASN A 60 -20.06 3.74 -2.99
N GLU A 61 -18.97 4.13 -3.64
CA GLU A 61 -18.69 3.78 -5.04
C GLU A 61 -18.00 2.41 -5.18
N PHE A 62 -17.47 1.88 -4.07
CA PHE A 62 -16.69 0.65 -4.03
C PHE A 62 -17.42 -0.43 -3.24
N SER A 63 -18.17 -1.26 -3.98
CA SER A 63 -19.03 -2.30 -3.41
C SER A 63 -18.36 -3.68 -3.34
N LYS A 64 -17.08 -3.85 -3.74
CA LYS A 64 -16.42 -5.17 -3.68
C LYS A 64 -15.33 -5.24 -2.62
N ILE A 65 -14.42 -4.28 -2.59
CA ILE A 65 -13.31 -4.25 -1.64
C ILE A 65 -13.79 -4.06 -0.19
N ALA A 66 -13.17 -4.78 0.76
CA ALA A 66 -13.45 -4.56 2.18
C ALA A 66 -13.12 -3.12 2.61
N SER A 67 -14.01 -2.49 3.40
CA SER A 67 -13.91 -1.07 3.76
C SER A 67 -12.60 -0.69 4.46
N ALA A 68 -12.05 -1.57 5.29
CA ALA A 68 -10.76 -1.33 5.95
C ALA A 68 -9.59 -1.33 4.95
N ASN A 69 -9.61 -2.23 3.97
CA ASN A 69 -8.63 -2.28 2.88
C ASN A 69 -8.78 -1.05 1.96
N LEU A 70 -10.01 -0.59 1.71
CA LEU A 70 -10.27 0.65 0.99
C LEU A 70 -9.70 1.87 1.70
N ALA A 71 -9.90 1.98 3.02
CA ALA A 71 -9.34 3.07 3.81
C ALA A 71 -7.80 3.11 3.72
N GLN A 72 -7.14 1.94 3.77
CA GLN A 72 -5.70 1.82 3.59
C GLN A 72 -5.26 2.18 2.16
N THR A 73 -6.04 1.78 1.15
CA THR A 73 -5.80 2.12 -0.27
C THR A 73 -5.83 3.63 -0.48
N ILE A 74 -6.85 4.31 0.06
CA ILE A 74 -6.99 5.77 -0.04
C ILE A 74 -5.84 6.46 0.70
N LYS A 75 -5.47 5.97 1.90
CA LYS A 75 -4.32 6.49 2.64
C LYS A 75 -3.04 6.43 1.79
N ARG A 76 -2.76 5.29 1.16
CA ARG A 76 -1.58 5.11 0.28
C ARG A 76 -1.55 6.14 -0.86
N ALA A 77 -2.69 6.44 -1.48
CA ALA A 77 -2.76 7.47 -2.52
C ALA A 77 -2.50 8.88 -1.97
N VAL A 78 -3.08 9.23 -0.82
CA VAL A 78 -2.84 10.52 -0.16
C VAL A 78 -1.37 10.68 0.25
N ASP A 79 -0.76 9.65 0.82
CA ASP A 79 0.65 9.67 1.20
C ASP A 79 1.55 9.85 -0.02
N LYS A 80 1.22 9.18 -1.14
CA LYS A 80 1.92 9.33 -2.43
C LYS A 80 1.75 10.73 -3.02
N TRP A 81 0.57 11.32 -2.92
CA TRP A 81 0.34 12.70 -3.33
C TRP A 81 1.21 13.66 -2.52
N ASN A 82 1.19 13.55 -1.19
CA ASN A 82 1.96 14.41 -0.30
C ASN A 82 3.47 14.29 -0.52
N SER A 83 3.97 13.07 -0.75
CA SER A 83 5.40 12.86 -1.04
C SER A 83 5.84 13.55 -2.33
N ASP A 84 4.96 13.54 -3.34
CA ASP A 84 5.28 14.04 -4.67
C ASP A 84 4.95 15.53 -4.85
N LEU A 85 4.13 16.12 -3.96
CA LEU A 85 3.56 17.46 -4.08
C LEU A 85 4.63 18.53 -4.38
N LYS A 86 5.75 18.51 -3.65
CA LYS A 86 6.81 19.52 -3.83
C LYS A 86 7.47 19.43 -5.21
N GLU A 87 7.63 18.23 -5.75
CA GLU A 87 8.19 18.02 -7.09
C GLU A 87 7.18 18.40 -8.18
N ILE A 88 5.90 18.09 -7.95
CA ILE A 88 4.81 18.46 -8.86
C ILE A 88 4.71 19.99 -8.98
N LEU A 89 4.73 20.72 -7.86
CA LEU A 89 4.63 22.17 -7.86
C LEU A 89 5.84 22.86 -8.52
N ARG A 90 7.01 22.21 -8.54
CA ARG A 90 8.20 22.71 -9.25
C ARG A 90 8.22 22.36 -10.73
N GLY A 91 7.35 21.44 -11.17
CA GLY A 91 7.36 20.91 -12.53
C GLY A 91 8.36 19.77 -12.76
N ASP A 92 9.01 19.25 -11.71
CA ASP A 92 9.98 18.16 -11.80
C ASP A 92 9.30 16.79 -12.02
N ARG A 93 8.01 16.69 -11.66
CA ARG A 93 7.24 15.46 -11.73
C ARG A 93 5.80 15.72 -12.16
N SER A 94 5.25 14.83 -12.98
CA SER A 94 3.82 14.82 -13.30
C SER A 94 2.97 14.29 -12.14
N ILE A 95 1.66 14.53 -12.21
CA ILE A 95 0.69 13.97 -11.26
C ILE A 95 0.78 12.43 -11.28
N PRO A 96 0.87 11.76 -10.11
CA PRO A 96 1.03 10.31 -10.06
C PRO A 96 -0.22 9.59 -10.57
N SER A 97 -0.03 8.47 -11.24
CA SER A 97 -1.12 7.57 -11.63
C SER A 97 -0.74 6.11 -11.40
N PHE A 98 -1.72 5.31 -11.02
CA PHE A 98 -1.58 3.90 -10.70
C PHE A 98 -2.01 3.02 -11.87
N ARG A 99 -1.15 2.07 -12.22
CA ARG A 99 -1.30 1.13 -13.33
C ARG A 99 -2.18 -0.07 -12.95
N LYS A 100 -2.50 -0.92 -13.94
CA LYS A 100 -3.38 -2.10 -13.78
C LYS A 100 -2.83 -3.18 -12.86
N ASP A 101 -1.51 -3.24 -12.74
CA ASP A 101 -0.73 -4.16 -11.91
C ASP A 101 -0.53 -3.65 -10.48
N CYS A 102 -1.27 -2.62 -10.04
CA CYS A 102 -1.12 -2.07 -8.69
C CYS A 102 -1.36 -3.14 -7.60
N PRO A 103 -0.62 -3.08 -6.48
CA PRO A 103 -0.85 -3.98 -5.36
C PRO A 103 -2.22 -3.74 -4.71
N ILE A 104 -2.87 -4.80 -4.23
CA ILE A 104 -4.05 -4.72 -3.36
C ILE A 104 -3.56 -4.56 -1.92
N ASP A 105 -4.01 -3.51 -1.23
CA ASP A 105 -3.65 -3.28 0.17
C ASP A 105 -4.52 -4.12 1.11
N ILE A 106 -3.91 -4.79 2.09
CA ILE A 106 -4.58 -5.58 3.11
C ILE A 106 -4.17 -5.10 4.50
N VAL A 107 -5.15 -4.74 5.32
CA VAL A 107 -4.90 -4.33 6.71
C VAL A 107 -4.60 -5.52 7.62
N LYS A 108 -3.88 -5.27 8.72
CA LYS A 108 -3.53 -6.30 9.72
C LYS A 108 -4.74 -7.10 10.19
N GLN A 109 -5.85 -6.42 10.48
CA GLN A 109 -7.09 -7.02 11.00
C GLN A 109 -7.77 -7.95 9.98
N SER A 110 -7.46 -7.78 8.70
CA SER A 110 -7.98 -8.60 7.60
C SER A 110 -7.07 -9.79 7.30
N MET A 111 -6.05 -10.07 8.12
CA MET A 111 -5.11 -11.16 7.93
C MET A 111 -4.99 -12.01 9.19
N LYS A 112 -5.01 -13.33 9.01
CA LYS A 112 -4.66 -14.30 10.04
C LYS A 112 -3.81 -15.41 9.45
N ILE A 113 -2.69 -15.74 10.10
CA ILE A 113 -1.77 -16.78 9.66
C ILE A 113 -1.88 -17.96 10.61
N GLN A 114 -1.95 -19.17 10.07
CA GLN A 114 -1.98 -20.42 10.83
C GLN A 114 -1.05 -21.46 10.19
N LYS A 115 -0.40 -22.28 11.01
CA LYS A 115 0.37 -23.44 10.54
C LYS A 115 -0.56 -24.64 10.39
N CYS A 116 -0.45 -25.36 9.29
CA CYS A 116 -1.17 -26.60 9.01
C CYS A 116 -0.17 -27.69 8.60
N ASN A 117 -0.61 -28.95 8.56
CA ASN A 117 0.25 -30.10 8.25
C ASN A 117 1.01 -29.93 6.91
N ASP A 118 0.39 -29.31 5.91
CA ASP A 118 0.93 -29.15 4.56
C ASP A 118 1.49 -27.74 4.26
N GLY A 119 1.69 -26.89 5.27
CA GLY A 119 2.29 -25.56 5.12
C GLY A 119 1.64 -24.48 5.98
N TYR A 120 1.44 -23.30 5.40
CA TYR A 120 0.87 -22.14 6.09
C TYR A 120 -0.43 -21.70 5.41
N VAL A 121 -1.47 -21.47 6.19
CA VAL A 121 -2.75 -20.93 5.71
C VAL A 121 -2.83 -19.47 6.11
N LEU A 122 -3.12 -18.61 5.13
CA LEU A 122 -3.41 -17.20 5.31
C LEU A 122 -4.88 -16.94 5.02
N SER A 123 -5.62 -16.55 6.06
CA SER A 123 -7.00 -16.11 5.94
C SER A 123 -7.05 -14.62 5.63
N LEU A 124 -7.67 -14.25 4.51
CA LEU A 124 -7.72 -12.90 3.96
C LEU A 124 -9.16 -12.36 3.92
N GLY A 125 -9.44 -11.30 4.68
CA GLY A 125 -10.67 -10.51 4.57
C GLY A 125 -10.60 -9.56 3.38
N LEU A 126 -11.03 -10.03 2.21
CA LEU A 126 -10.85 -9.31 0.94
C LEU A 126 -12.05 -8.46 0.54
N ILE A 127 -13.26 -8.95 0.84
CA ILE A 127 -14.50 -8.42 0.26
C ILE A 127 -15.43 -7.82 1.32
N ASN A 128 -16.26 -6.87 0.89
CA ASN A 128 -17.31 -6.31 1.75
C ASN A 128 -18.54 -7.26 1.83
N ARG A 129 -19.57 -6.81 2.56
CA ARG A 129 -20.83 -7.58 2.74
C ARG A 129 -21.66 -7.68 1.45
N GLU A 130 -21.69 -6.63 0.63
CA GLU A 130 -22.48 -6.57 -0.60
C GLU A 130 -21.98 -7.61 -1.60
N TYR A 131 -20.69 -7.57 -1.92
CA TYR A 131 -20.08 -8.53 -2.84
C TYR A 131 -20.01 -9.95 -2.26
N LYS A 132 -19.97 -10.10 -0.93
CA LYS A 132 -20.14 -11.42 -0.29
C LYS A 132 -21.50 -12.03 -0.61
N ASN A 133 -22.57 -11.23 -0.56
CA ASN A 133 -23.93 -11.68 -0.88
C ASN A 133 -24.06 -12.00 -2.37
N GLU A 134 -23.47 -11.18 -3.25
CA GLU A 134 -23.42 -11.45 -4.70
C GLU A 134 -22.72 -12.78 -5.02
N LEU A 135 -21.65 -13.12 -4.28
CA LEU A 135 -20.93 -14.37 -4.45
C LEU A 135 -21.58 -15.57 -3.73
N GLY A 136 -22.69 -15.37 -3.00
CA GLY A 136 -23.37 -16.44 -2.25
C GLY A 136 -22.53 -17.04 -1.11
N ARG A 137 -21.55 -16.30 -0.56
CA ARG A 137 -20.60 -16.83 0.44
C ARG A 137 -21.06 -16.57 1.88
N LYS A 138 -20.74 -17.50 2.79
CA LYS A 138 -21.00 -17.34 4.23
C LYS A 138 -20.16 -16.21 4.85
N ASN A 139 -18.89 -16.14 4.49
CA ASN A 139 -17.93 -15.13 4.96
C ASN A 139 -17.18 -14.44 3.80
N GLY A 140 -16.64 -13.25 4.09
CA GLY A 140 -15.79 -12.48 3.16
C GLY A 140 -14.30 -12.86 3.24
N VAL A 141 -14.01 -13.99 3.88
CA VAL A 141 -12.67 -14.48 4.15
C VAL A 141 -12.29 -15.52 3.10
N PHE A 142 -11.06 -15.42 2.62
CA PHE A 142 -10.45 -16.35 1.66
C PHE A 142 -9.23 -16.97 2.30
N ASP A 143 -9.25 -18.29 2.46
CA ASP A 143 -8.09 -19.03 2.92
C ASP A 143 -7.20 -19.37 1.72
N VAL A 144 -5.94 -18.97 1.80
CA VAL A 144 -4.93 -19.25 0.77
C VAL A 144 -3.76 -20.00 1.38
N LEU A 145 -3.26 -20.99 0.66
CA LEU A 145 -2.08 -21.75 1.07
C LEU A 145 -0.82 -21.00 0.64
N ILE A 146 0.05 -20.69 1.59
CA ILE A 146 1.37 -20.10 1.38
C ILE A 146 2.40 -21.22 1.41
N LYS A 147 3.16 -21.35 0.32
CA LYS A 147 4.37 -22.17 0.27
C LYS A 147 5.57 -21.30 0.58
N ALA A 148 6.18 -21.51 1.73
CA ALA A 148 7.47 -20.93 2.09
C ALA A 148 8.58 -21.86 1.59
N ASN A 149 9.17 -21.52 0.44
CA ASN A 149 10.18 -22.36 -0.21
C ASN A 149 11.58 -22.18 0.40
N ASP A 150 11.82 -21.05 1.07
CA ASP A 150 13.13 -20.70 1.64
C ASP A 150 13.12 -20.82 3.17
N LYS A 151 14.25 -21.23 3.76
CA LYS A 151 14.43 -21.36 5.21
C LYS A 151 14.17 -20.03 5.92
N THR A 152 14.63 -18.93 5.33
CA THR A 152 14.40 -17.58 5.87
C THR A 152 12.92 -17.25 5.95
N GLN A 153 12.14 -17.57 4.91
CA GLN A 153 10.70 -17.34 4.89
C GLN A 153 9.97 -18.18 5.95
N GLN A 154 10.38 -19.45 6.11
CA GLN A 154 9.83 -20.33 7.14
C GLN A 154 10.11 -19.78 8.53
N THR A 155 11.35 -19.36 8.82
CA THR A 155 11.72 -18.77 10.12
C THR A 155 10.95 -17.49 10.40
N ILE A 156 10.74 -16.61 9.41
CA ILE A 156 9.95 -15.39 9.58
C ILE A 156 8.49 -15.74 9.91
N LEU A 157 7.88 -16.68 9.19
CA LEU A 157 6.50 -17.10 9.45
C LEU A 157 6.35 -17.73 10.84
N GLU A 158 7.31 -18.57 11.26
CA GLU A 158 7.31 -19.16 12.59
C GLU A 158 7.45 -18.10 13.68
N ARG A 159 8.33 -17.11 13.52
CA ARG A 159 8.44 -15.97 14.46
C ARG A 159 7.16 -15.13 14.53
N ILE A 160 6.47 -14.97 13.41
CA ILE A 160 5.16 -14.29 13.40
C ILE A 160 4.11 -15.11 14.14
N ILE A 161 4.09 -16.43 13.96
CA ILE A 161 3.13 -17.33 14.61
C ILE A 161 3.41 -17.43 16.12
N ASN A 162 4.68 -17.45 16.50
CA ASN A 162 5.11 -17.47 17.90
C ASN A 162 4.89 -16.12 18.62
N GLY A 163 4.65 -15.04 17.87
CA GLY A 163 4.41 -13.70 18.41
C GLY A 163 5.66 -12.85 18.59
N ASP A 164 6.84 -13.34 18.21
CA ASP A 164 8.09 -12.58 18.25
C ASP A 164 8.02 -11.37 17.29
N TYR A 165 7.38 -11.57 16.13
CA TYR A 165 7.24 -10.57 15.08
C TYR A 165 5.78 -10.14 14.93
N THR A 166 5.55 -8.83 14.83
CA THR A 166 4.21 -8.29 14.56
C THR A 166 4.07 -7.94 13.09
N TYR A 167 3.18 -8.63 12.39
CA TYR A 167 2.84 -8.24 11.01
C TYR A 167 1.99 -6.97 10.96
N THR A 168 2.16 -6.19 9.90
CA THR A 168 1.46 -4.93 9.65
C THR A 168 0.72 -4.98 8.32
N ALA A 169 0.22 -3.84 7.83
CA ALA A 169 -0.43 -3.78 6.54
C ALA A 169 0.47 -4.35 5.44
N SER A 170 -0.10 -5.23 4.62
CA SER A 170 0.61 -6.02 3.61
C SER A 170 -0.04 -5.85 2.25
N GLN A 171 0.60 -6.34 1.20
CA GLN A 171 0.14 -6.13 -0.17
C GLN A 171 0.08 -7.43 -0.97
N ILE A 172 -1.00 -7.62 -1.72
CA ILE A 172 -1.11 -8.71 -2.69
C ILE A 172 -0.74 -8.18 -4.06
N ILE A 173 0.24 -8.82 -4.71
CA ILE A 173 0.71 -8.45 -6.05
C ILE A 173 0.43 -9.58 -7.04
N ASN A 174 0.12 -9.21 -8.28
CA ASN A 174 0.05 -10.14 -9.40
C ASN A 174 1.31 -9.97 -10.25
N HIS A 175 2.11 -11.03 -10.35
CA HIS A 175 3.28 -11.05 -11.21
C HIS A 175 3.25 -12.31 -12.09
N LYS A 176 3.29 -12.13 -13.41
CA LYS A 176 3.25 -13.22 -14.40
C LYS A 176 2.11 -14.22 -14.16
N ASN A 177 0.89 -13.73 -13.92
CA ASN A 177 -0.32 -14.51 -13.61
C ASN A 177 -0.25 -15.34 -12.31
N LYS A 178 0.73 -15.07 -11.44
CA LYS A 178 0.81 -15.65 -10.09
C LYS A 178 0.58 -14.56 -9.05
N TRP A 179 -0.14 -14.92 -7.99
CA TRP A 179 -0.43 -14.02 -6.89
C TRP A 179 0.58 -14.25 -5.77
N PHE A 180 1.18 -13.17 -5.29
CA PHE A 180 2.13 -13.17 -4.18
C PHE A 180 1.63 -12.24 -3.08
N ILE A 181 1.95 -12.58 -1.84
CA ILE A 181 1.74 -11.71 -0.68
C ILE A 181 3.09 -11.13 -0.26
N ASN A 182 3.19 -9.80 -0.31
CA ASN A 182 4.28 -9.05 0.28
C ASN A 182 3.91 -8.79 1.73
N LEU A 183 4.37 -9.66 2.62
CA LEU A 183 4.08 -9.60 4.03
C LEU A 183 5.04 -8.64 4.73
N THR A 184 4.49 -7.59 5.33
CA THR A 184 5.26 -6.61 6.11
C THR A 184 5.22 -6.99 7.59
N TYR A 185 6.37 -6.96 8.25
CA TYR A 185 6.49 -7.25 9.68
C TYR A 185 7.43 -6.30 10.39
N GLN A 186 7.21 -6.15 11.68
CA GLN A 186 8.00 -5.35 12.61
C GLN A 186 8.57 -6.27 13.69
N PHE A 187 9.82 -6.01 14.06
CA PHE A 187 10.53 -6.69 15.12
C PHE A 187 11.41 -5.70 15.87
N GLU A 188 11.72 -6.00 17.12
CA GLU A 188 12.69 -5.23 17.91
C GLU A 188 14.11 -5.65 17.52
N ALA A 189 14.91 -4.70 17.06
CA ALA A 189 16.32 -4.95 16.79
C ALA A 189 17.04 -5.13 18.13
N LYS A 190 17.66 -6.31 18.31
CA LYS A 190 18.58 -6.51 19.43
C LYS A 190 19.87 -5.79 19.08
N GLU A 191 20.22 -4.77 19.85
CA GLU A 191 21.51 -4.10 19.71
C GLU A 191 22.63 -5.09 20.02
N ALA A 192 23.43 -5.40 19.01
CA ALA A 192 24.70 -6.08 19.20
C ALA A 192 25.76 -5.01 19.42
N ALA A 193 26.63 -5.21 20.42
CA ALA A 193 27.77 -4.33 20.62
C ALA A 193 28.63 -4.33 19.35
N LEU A 194 28.84 -3.16 18.77
CA LEU A 194 29.76 -2.98 17.65
C LEU A 194 31.17 -3.23 18.18
N ASP A 195 31.88 -4.21 17.61
CA ASP A 195 33.29 -4.44 17.90
C ASP A 195 34.11 -3.32 17.22
N PRO A 196 34.75 -2.41 17.98
CA PRO A 196 35.53 -1.30 17.41
C PRO A 196 36.72 -1.78 16.58
N ASN A 197 37.15 -3.03 16.73
CA ASN A 197 38.26 -3.61 15.97
C ASN A 197 37.83 -4.11 14.59
N ASN A 198 36.52 -4.24 14.32
CA ASN A 198 35.98 -4.67 13.03
C ASN A 198 35.60 -3.46 12.17
N VAL A 199 36.60 -2.84 11.54
CA VAL A 199 36.39 -1.78 10.55
C VAL A 199 36.09 -2.41 9.18
N MET A 200 34.82 -2.43 8.77
CA MET A 200 34.41 -2.92 7.45
C MET A 200 34.36 -1.76 6.45
N GLY A 201 35.25 -1.77 5.46
CA GLY A 201 35.22 -0.82 4.34
C GLY A 201 34.21 -1.24 3.28
N VAL A 202 33.17 -0.44 3.06
CA VAL A 202 32.25 -0.63 1.92
C VAL A 202 32.75 0.20 0.75
N VAL A 203 33.29 -0.46 -0.28
CA VAL A 203 33.75 0.20 -1.50
C VAL A 203 32.77 -0.11 -2.64
N SER A 204 32.03 0.90 -3.09
CA SER A 204 31.30 0.85 -4.36
C SER A 204 32.15 1.53 -5.44
N ARG A 205 32.55 0.78 -6.47
CA ARG A 205 33.24 1.35 -7.65
C ARG A 205 32.24 1.58 -8.77
N PRO A 206 31.99 2.82 -9.22
CA PRO A 206 31.21 3.07 -10.42
C PRO A 206 32.00 2.61 -11.65
N ILE A 207 31.34 1.89 -12.56
CA ILE A 207 31.85 1.62 -13.90
C ILE A 207 31.55 2.85 -14.75
N ILE A 208 32.59 3.60 -15.12
CA ILE A 208 32.47 4.78 -15.98
C ILE A 208 32.43 4.31 -17.43
N PHE A 209 31.32 4.55 -18.14
CA PHE A 209 31.25 4.41 -19.58
C PHE A 209 31.64 5.74 -20.24
N SER A 210 32.70 5.74 -21.03
CA SER A 210 33.03 6.86 -21.92
C SER A 210 32.40 6.60 -23.30
N PRO A 211 31.68 7.56 -23.90
CA PRO A 211 31.23 7.43 -25.28
C PRO A 211 32.47 7.38 -26.20
N LYS A 212 32.52 6.39 -27.09
CA LYS A 212 33.49 6.40 -28.21
C LYS A 212 33.15 7.62 -29.07
N SER A 213 34.08 8.56 -29.20
CA SER A 213 33.97 9.62 -30.20
C SER A 213 33.82 8.98 -31.59
N PRO A 214 32.90 9.47 -32.43
CA PRO A 214 32.84 9.04 -33.82
C PRO A 214 34.14 9.47 -34.52
N VAL A 215 34.80 8.51 -35.15
CA VAL A 215 35.90 8.72 -36.11
C VAL A 215 35.30 9.20 -37.41
#